data_AF-A0A919ZK10-F1
#
_entry.id   AF-A0A919ZK10-F1
#
_cell.length_a   1.000
_cell.length_b   1.000
_cell.length_c   1.000
_cell.angle_alpha   90.00
_cell.angle_beta   90.00
_cell.angle_gamma   90.00
#
_symmetry.space_group_name_H-M   'P 1'
#
loop_
_entity.id
_entity.type
_entity.pdbx_description
1 polymer ?
#
loop_
_entity_poly.entity_id
_entity_poly.type
_entity_poly.pdbx_seq_one_letter_code
_entity_poly.pdbx_strand_id
1 'polypeptide(L)'
;MFISTSPYCAENVDYFVYEFFLLRPYRGRGIAEQAATKVFDQFKGRWELFTNPSERNQTGQRFWRKTVSNYSKGDYVELNDDTFDGQKLIFRFNNTEK
;
A
#
# COMPACT_ATOMS: atom_id res chain seq x y z
N MET A 1 2.10 7.84 7.90
CA MET A 1 2.52 6.87 6.88
C MET A 1 3.99 7.10 6.66
N PHE A 2 4.82 6.08 6.85
CA PHE A 2 6.24 6.15 6.54
C PHE A 2 6.48 5.55 5.15
N ILE A 3 7.28 6.25 4.36
CA ILE A 3 7.57 5.91 2.96
C ILE A 3 9.08 5.83 2.79
N SER A 4 9.55 4.75 2.18
CA SER A 4 10.93 4.63 1.71
C SER A 4 11.01 5.10 0.26
N THR A 5 12.16 5.66 -0.12
CA THR A 5 12.51 6.04 -1.49
C THR A 5 13.85 5.42 -1.87
N SER A 6 14.19 5.43 -3.16
CA SER A 6 15.51 4.99 -3.63
C SER A 6 16.67 5.64 -2.85
N PRO A 7 17.70 4.88 -2.44
CA PRO A 7 18.01 3.48 -2.80
C PRO A 7 17.42 2.41 -1.86
N TYR A 8 16.50 2.76 -0.96
CA TYR A 8 15.96 1.85 0.07
C TYR A 8 14.68 1.11 -0.38
N CYS A 9 14.49 0.97 -1.70
CA CYS A 9 13.37 0.28 -2.31
C CYS A 9 13.90 -0.84 -3.23
N ALA A 10 13.06 -1.82 -3.54
CA ALA A 10 13.40 -2.85 -4.51
C ALA A 10 13.68 -2.24 -5.89
N GLU A 11 14.38 -2.98 -6.74
CA GLU A 11 14.60 -2.56 -8.13
C GLU A 11 13.23 -2.31 -8.80
N ASN A 12 13.14 -1.22 -9.56
CA ASN A 12 11.91 -0.78 -10.23
C ASN A 12 10.75 -0.34 -9.30
N VAL A 13 11.04 -0.05 -8.02
CA VAL A 13 10.11 0.60 -7.09
C VAL A 13 10.63 1.99 -6.73
N ASP A 14 9.83 3.02 -6.96
CA ASP A 14 10.21 4.41 -6.65
C ASP A 14 9.84 4.78 -5.20
N TYR A 15 8.70 4.26 -4.72
CA TYR A 15 8.18 4.50 -3.38
C TYR A 15 7.66 3.22 -2.73
N PHE A 16 8.04 2.98 -1.48
CA PHE A 16 7.55 1.85 -0.70
C PHE A 16 6.83 2.30 0.57
N VAL A 17 5.62 1.81 0.82
CA VAL A 17 4.92 2.10 2.09
C VAL A 17 5.47 1.17 3.18
N TYR A 18 6.35 1.72 4.02
CA TYR A 18 7.00 0.98 5.09
C TYR A 18 6.06 0.74 6.27
N GLU A 19 5.37 1.79 6.73
CA GLU A 19 4.41 1.68 7.84
C GLU A 19 3.18 2.56 7.63
N PHE A 20 2.02 2.00 7.98
CA PHE A 20 0.75 2.69 7.97
C PHE A 20 -0.12 2.24 9.15
N PHE A 21 -0.63 3.19 9.91
CA PHE A 21 -1.58 2.91 10.98
C PHE A 21 -2.62 4.02 11.11
N LEU A 22 -3.79 3.64 11.59
CA LEU A 22 -4.84 4.56 12.02
C LEU A 22 -5.29 4.19 13.43
N LEU A 23 -5.35 5.19 14.30
CA LEU A 23 -5.84 5.03 15.66
C LEU A 23 -7.28 4.52 15.65
N ARG A 24 -7.60 3.63 16.60
CA ARG A 24 -8.90 2.94 16.67
C ARG A 24 -10.11 3.88 16.62
N PRO A 25 -10.14 5.03 17.31
CA PRO A 25 -11.29 5.94 17.30
C PRO A 25 -11.64 6.53 15.91
N TYR A 26 -10.69 6.55 14.98
CA TYR A 26 -10.87 7.15 13.65
C TYR A 26 -11.20 6.13 12.54
N ARG A 27 -11.29 4.84 12.88
CA ARG A 27 -11.60 3.78 11.91
C ARG A 27 -13.07 3.85 11.45
N GLY A 28 -13.33 3.30 10.27
CA GLY A 28 -14.69 3.24 9.69
C GLY A 28 -15.21 4.54 9.07
N ARG A 29 -14.42 5.62 9.09
CA ARG A 29 -14.81 6.95 8.59
C ARG A 29 -14.19 7.35 7.24
N GLY A 30 -13.52 6.42 6.56
CA GLY A 30 -12.81 6.70 5.29
C GLY A 30 -11.52 7.54 5.41
N ILE A 31 -11.17 8.00 6.62
CA ILE A 31 -10.02 8.90 6.86
C ILE A 31 -8.69 8.29 6.39
N ALA A 32 -8.46 7.01 6.66
CA ALA A 32 -7.22 6.33 6.24
C ALA A 32 -7.07 6.27 4.71
N GLU A 33 -8.15 5.99 3.99
CA GLU A 33 -8.14 5.92 2.52
C GLU A 33 -7.89 7.29 1.90
N GLN A 34 -8.50 8.34 2.45
CA GLN A 34 -8.23 9.73 2.04
C GLN A 34 -6.77 10.13 2.32
N ALA A 35 -6.22 9.76 3.47
CA ALA A 35 -4.83 10.05 3.81
C ALA A 35 -3.85 9.33 2.88
N ALA A 36 -4.05 8.04 2.62
CA ALA A 36 -3.22 7.28 1.68
C ALA A 36 -3.28 7.87 0.26
N THR A 37 -4.50 8.14 -0.23
CA THR A 37 -4.74 8.77 -1.54
C THR A 37 -3.99 10.09 -1.70
N LYS A 38 -4.07 10.98 -0.69
CA LYS A 38 -3.37 12.27 -0.72
C LYS A 38 -1.86 12.10 -0.85
N VAL A 39 -1.29 11.13 -0.15
CA VAL A 39 0.15 10.88 -0.22
C VAL A 39 0.56 10.28 -1.56
N PHE A 40 -0.24 9.34 -2.09
CA PHE A 40 0.01 8.83 -3.44
C PHE A 40 -0.09 9.94 -4.50
N ASP A 41 -1.07 10.85 -4.40
CA ASP A 41 -1.19 11.97 -5.33
C ASP A 41 -0.03 12.97 -5.23
N GLN A 42 0.56 13.11 -4.04
CA GLN A 42 1.72 13.96 -3.81
C GLN A 42 3.01 13.41 -4.45
N PHE A 43 3.16 12.08 -4.54
CA PHE A 43 4.37 11.44 -5.07
C PHE A 43 4.04 10.47 -6.22
N LYS A 44 4.42 10.88 -7.43
CA LYS A 44 4.17 10.14 -8.67
C LYS A 44 5.32 9.17 -8.96
N GLY A 45 5.00 7.90 -9.19
CA GLY A 45 5.95 6.83 -9.51
C GLY A 45 5.36 5.43 -9.37
N ARG A 46 6.25 4.44 -9.30
CA ARG A 46 5.94 3.02 -9.07
C ARG A 46 5.93 2.76 -7.57
N TRP A 47 4.78 2.31 -7.09
CA TRP A 47 4.53 2.05 -5.67
C TRP A 47 4.51 0.57 -5.36
N GLU A 48 5.03 0.22 -4.19
CA GLU A 48 4.88 -1.09 -3.58
C GLU A 48 4.50 -0.95 -2.10
N LEU A 49 3.68 -1.87 -1.60
CA LEU A 49 3.40 -2.00 -0.17
C LEU A 49 3.11 -3.44 0.21
N PHE A 50 3.40 -3.79 1.46
CA PHE A 50 3.15 -5.10 2.02
C PHE A 50 2.05 -5.06 3.08
N THR A 51 1.32 -6.16 3.22
CA THR A 51 0.46 -6.42 4.37
C THR A 51 0.55 -7.88 4.77
N ASN A 52 0.23 -8.18 6.04
CA ASN A 52 0.28 -9.54 6.55
C ASN A 52 -0.82 -10.42 5.87
N PRO A 53 -0.45 -11.54 5.21
CA PRO A 53 -1.39 -12.41 4.49
C PRO A 53 -2.21 -13.31 5.42
N SER A 54 -1.86 -13.39 6.72
CA SER A 54 -2.59 -14.17 7.71
C SER A 54 -4.07 -13.78 7.80
N GLU A 55 -4.94 -14.77 7.99
CA GLU A 55 -6.37 -14.57 8.25
C GLU A 55 -6.66 -13.68 9.47
N ARG A 56 -5.70 -13.53 10.39
CA ARG A 56 -5.83 -12.60 11.53
C ARG A 56 -5.83 -11.13 11.10
N ASN A 57 -5.38 -10.83 9.88
CA ASN A 57 -5.26 -9.46 9.35
C ASN A 57 -6.23 -9.18 8.19
N GLN A 58 -7.35 -9.89 8.10
CA GLN A 58 -8.35 -9.68 7.05
C GLN A 58 -8.80 -8.21 6.90
N THR A 59 -8.91 -7.48 8.01
CA THR A 59 -9.27 -6.05 7.97
C THR A 59 -8.22 -5.20 7.26
N GLY A 60 -6.93 -5.45 7.50
CA GLY A 60 -5.84 -4.75 6.82
C GLY A 60 -5.76 -5.11 5.34
N GLN A 61 -5.97 -6.39 4.99
CA GLN A 61 -6.02 -6.82 3.59
C GLN A 61 -7.19 -6.18 2.84
N ARG A 62 -8.41 -6.21 3.41
CA ARG A 62 -9.59 -5.54 2.82
C ARG A 62 -9.37 -4.04 2.65
N PHE A 63 -8.71 -3.40 3.62
CA PHE A 63 -8.37 -1.98 3.52
C PHE A 63 -7.46 -1.69 2.33
N TRP A 64 -6.35 -2.43 2.17
CA TRP A 64 -5.42 -2.19 1.06
C TRP A 64 -6.00 -2.57 -0.29
N ARG A 65 -6.71 -3.70 -0.40
CA ARG A 65 -7.45 -4.07 -1.63
C ARG A 65 -8.37 -2.94 -2.08
N LYS A 66 -9.20 -2.43 -1.17
CA LYS A 66 -10.13 -1.33 -1.47
C LYS A 66 -9.36 -0.06 -1.86
N THR A 67 -8.40 0.36 -1.05
CA THR A 67 -7.69 1.63 -1.23
C THR A 67 -6.89 1.66 -2.52
N VAL A 68 -6.08 0.62 -2.78
CA VAL A 68 -5.25 0.54 -3.99
C VAL A 68 -6.13 0.36 -5.22
N SER A 69 -7.16 -0.49 -5.17
CA SER A 69 -8.10 -0.66 -6.30
C SER A 69 -8.80 0.65 -6.65
N ASN A 70 -9.36 1.36 -5.65
CA ASN A 70 -10.02 2.65 -5.88
C ASN A 70 -9.04 3.70 -6.41
N TYR A 71 -7.83 3.75 -5.86
CA TYR A 71 -6.81 4.74 -6.25
C TYR A 71 -6.30 4.52 -7.68
N SER A 72 -6.02 3.27 -8.04
CA SER A 72 -5.48 2.87 -9.35
C SER A 72 -6.56 2.60 -10.40
N LYS A 73 -7.85 2.74 -10.05
CA LYS A 73 -8.99 2.33 -10.89
C LYS A 73 -8.91 0.85 -11.31
N GLY A 74 -8.39 0.01 -10.41
CA GLY A 74 -8.17 -1.41 -10.64
C GLY A 74 -6.86 -1.77 -11.33
N ASP A 75 -6.04 -0.79 -11.74
CA ASP A 75 -4.74 -1.03 -12.37
C ASP A 75 -3.62 -1.24 -11.33
N TYR A 76 -3.66 -2.41 -10.69
CA TYR A 76 -2.67 -2.84 -9.73
C TYR A 76 -2.50 -4.36 -9.77
N VAL A 77 -1.37 -4.84 -9.24
CA VAL A 77 -1.11 -6.26 -9.05
C VAL A 77 -1.13 -6.58 -7.57
N GLU A 78 -1.78 -7.69 -7.22
CA GLU A 78 -1.76 -8.30 -5.90
C GLU A 78 -1.02 -9.65 -5.98
N LEU A 79 0.01 -9.84 -5.17
CA LEU A 79 0.83 -11.06 -5.13
C LEU A 79 0.92 -11.59 -3.69
N ASN A 80 0.94 -12.91 -3.52
CA ASN A 80 1.37 -13.54 -2.27
C ASN A 80 2.75 -14.14 -2.52
N ASP A 81 3.76 -13.64 -1.84
CA ASP A 81 5.15 -14.06 -2.07
C ASP A 81 5.97 -14.04 -0.78
N ASP A 82 7.08 -14.77 -0.78
CA ASP A 82 8.05 -14.78 0.30
C ASP A 82 9.02 -13.60 0.17
N THR A 83 9.14 -12.82 1.23
CA THR A 83 10.08 -11.70 1.34
C THR A 83 11.10 -11.98 2.44
N PHE A 84 12.09 -11.10 2.60
CA PHE A 84 13.17 -11.29 3.59
C PHE A 84 12.65 -11.44 5.04
N ASP A 85 11.46 -10.91 5.34
CA ASP A 85 10.82 -10.98 6.65
C ASP A 85 9.53 -11.85 6.64
N GLY A 86 9.49 -12.82 5.71
CA GLY A 86 8.46 -13.85 5.60
C GLY A 86 7.42 -13.59 4.50
N GLN A 87 6.38 -14.40 4.49
CA GLN A 87 5.31 -14.32 3.49
C GLN A 87 4.52 -13.01 3.62
N LYS A 88 4.33 -12.32 2.49
CA LYS A 88 3.58 -11.05 2.41
C LYS A 88 2.50 -11.11 1.34
N LEU A 89 1.44 -10.34 1.59
CA LEU A 89 0.52 -9.91 0.54
C LEU A 89 1.02 -8.55 0.02
N ILE A 90 1.43 -8.52 -1.24
CA ILE A 90 2.13 -7.42 -1.90
C ILE A 90 1.17 -6.74 -2.86
N PHE A 91 1.13 -5.40 -2.83
CA PHE A 91 0.41 -4.59 -3.79
C PHE A 91 1.40 -3.72 -4.57
N ARG A 92 1.29 -3.72 -5.90
CA ARG A 92 2.08 -2.86 -6.80
C ARG A 92 1.17 -2.09 -7.74
N PHE A 93 1.42 -0.79 -7.89
CA PHE A 93 0.71 0.06 -8.85
C PHE A 93 1.61 1.18 -9.37
N ASN A 94 1.26 1.77 -10.50
CA ASN A 94 1.98 2.92 -11.07
C ASN A 94 1.00 4.10 -11.18
N ASN A 95 1.40 5.26 -10.68
CA ASN A 95 0.59 6.47 -10.77
C ASN A 95 1.26 7.62 -11.52
N THR A 96 2.31 7.35 -12.30
CA THR A 96 3.10 8.35 -13.04
C THR A 96 2.24 9.17 -14.01
N GLU A 97 1.28 8.53 -14.68
CA GLU A 97 0.43 9.16 -15.70
C GLU A 97 -0.99 9.49 -15.21
N LYS A 98 -1.22 9.40 -13.90
CA LYS A 98 -2.55 9.61 -13.30
C LYS A 98 -2.92 11.07 -13.19
#